data_AF-A0A9W9N0C1-F1
#
_entry.id   AF-A0A9W9N0C1-F1
#
_cell.length_a   1.000
_cell.length_b   1.000
_cell.length_c   1.000
_cell.angle_alpha   90.00
_cell.angle_beta   90.00
_cell.angle_gamma   90.00
#
_symmetry.space_group_name_H-M   'P 1'
#
loop_
_entity.id
_entity.type
_entity.pdbx_description
1 polymer ?
#
loop_
_entity_poly.entity_id
_entity_poly.type
_entity_poly.pdbx_seq_one_letter_code
_entity_poly.pdbx_strand_id
1 'polypeptide(L)'
;MASPFAQKWSRFVPMIGYHHVLMIIIALAIILLSLLLAGCSSSSPQMPNIFLISLYYEKYNPIRDLAQVSPNVVTAISNIVGGAEMEVRVGYFGICVQPDKGSFICNANATALAEIVTVDQDPLNLIWVASTFKDAVVFPYLLIVAVILAFFCFILLATFPGWHEEIDETGSEREVRPIPSRPVSQVALALIFVSSVFVLVSVLWQHTASVAASTIAQDMGNGSVRSGVGSSAMVLGWFGFVLLVIVTVGLLFMILSISLLHKLTDDE
;
A
#
# COMPACT_ATOMS: atom_id res chain seq x y z
N MET A 1 31.98 -22.32 -19.19
CA MET A 1 30.97 -21.73 -20.09
C MET A 1 29.93 -21.02 -19.24
N ALA A 2 30.14 -19.74 -18.95
CA ALA A 2 29.09 -18.92 -18.33
C ALA A 2 27.98 -18.71 -19.38
N SER A 3 26.71 -18.77 -18.98
CA SER A 3 25.59 -18.61 -19.91
C SER A 3 25.66 -17.22 -20.58
N PRO A 4 25.24 -17.08 -21.85
CA PRO A 4 25.21 -15.78 -22.54
C PRO A 4 24.35 -14.73 -21.80
N PHE A 5 23.47 -15.17 -20.91
CA PHE A 5 22.71 -14.33 -19.99
C PHE A 5 23.59 -13.71 -18.89
N ALA A 6 24.49 -14.48 -18.28
CA ALA A 6 25.43 -13.99 -17.27
C ALA A 6 26.42 -12.95 -17.84
N GLN A 7 26.82 -13.11 -19.10
CA GLN A 7 27.74 -12.21 -19.80
C GLN A 7 27.05 -10.90 -20.26
N LYS A 8 25.75 -10.95 -20.59
CA LYS A 8 24.93 -9.74 -20.80
C LYS A 8 24.66 -9.01 -19.48
N TRP A 9 24.41 -9.74 -18.39
CA TRP A 9 24.22 -9.15 -17.06
C TRP A 9 25.51 -8.45 -16.57
N SER A 10 26.69 -9.05 -16.76
CA SER A 10 27.96 -8.45 -16.35
C SER A 10 28.31 -7.16 -17.09
N ARG A 11 27.76 -6.93 -18.29
CA ARG A 11 27.92 -5.67 -19.06
C ARG A 11 26.95 -4.57 -18.62
N PHE A 12 25.81 -4.91 -18.01
CA PHE A 12 24.86 -3.93 -17.48
C PHE A 12 25.22 -3.48 -16.06
N VAL A 13 25.89 -4.32 -15.28
CA VAL A 13 26.33 -4.03 -13.90
C VAL A 13 27.20 -2.76 -13.78
N PRO A 14 28.18 -2.45 -14.66
CA PRO A 14 28.94 -1.21 -14.56
C PRO A 14 28.16 0.06 -14.98
N MET A 15 27.04 -0.08 -15.69
CA MET A 15 26.20 1.06 -16.11
C MET A 15 25.10 1.40 -15.06
N ILE A 16 24.80 0.48 -14.14
CA ILE A 16 23.82 0.69 -13.06
C ILE A 16 24.54 1.33 -11.87
N GLY A 17 24.56 2.67 -11.84
CA GLY A 17 25.01 3.39 -10.66
C GLY A 17 24.14 3.07 -9.44
N TYR A 18 24.71 3.14 -8.24
CA TYR A 18 24.00 2.90 -6.97
C TYR A 18 22.65 3.63 -6.86
N HIS A 19 22.56 4.87 -7.36
CA HIS A 19 21.33 5.65 -7.36
C HIS A 19 20.23 5.06 -8.27
N HIS A 20 20.57 4.35 -9.35
CA HIS A 20 19.57 3.67 -10.20
C HIS A 20 18.88 2.53 -9.44
N VAL A 21 19.62 1.80 -8.59
CA VAL A 21 19.02 0.75 -7.73
C VAL A 21 18.02 1.39 -6.77
N LEU A 22 18.38 2.50 -6.15
CA LEU A 22 17.47 3.25 -5.28
C LEU A 22 16.26 3.77 -6.04
N MET A 23 16.43 4.31 -7.25
CA MET A 23 15.34 4.76 -8.11
C MET A 23 14.36 3.64 -8.46
N ILE A 24 14.86 2.45 -8.81
CA ILE A 24 14.00 1.28 -9.09
C ILE A 24 13.19 0.91 -7.84
N ILE A 25 13.81 0.90 -6.66
CA ILE A 25 13.13 0.58 -5.40
C ILE A 25 12.06 1.63 -5.09
N ILE A 26 12.35 2.93 -5.25
CA ILE A 26 11.35 4.00 -5.08
C ILE A 26 10.21 3.83 -6.08
N ALA A 27 10.50 3.57 -7.35
CA ALA A 27 9.48 3.40 -8.39
C ALA A 27 8.55 2.22 -8.05
N LEU A 28 9.09 1.09 -7.61
CA LEU A 28 8.31 -0.04 -7.13
C LEU A 28 7.43 0.35 -5.93
N ALA A 29 7.98 1.07 -4.94
CA ALA A 29 7.20 1.54 -3.81
C ALA A 29 6.04 2.45 -4.23
N ILE A 30 6.28 3.40 -5.15
CA ILE A 30 5.24 4.29 -5.71
C ILE A 30 4.12 3.48 -6.38
N ILE A 31 4.48 2.49 -7.21
CA ILE A 31 3.51 1.64 -7.90
C ILE A 31 2.66 0.87 -6.88
N LEU A 32 3.28 0.24 -5.89
CA LEU A 32 2.57 -0.55 -4.87
C LEU A 32 1.61 0.30 -4.03
N LEU A 33 2.04 1.49 -3.61
CA LEU A 33 1.21 2.43 -2.85
C LEU A 33 0.08 3.01 -3.70
N SER A 34 0.31 3.21 -4.99
CA SER A 34 -0.74 3.64 -5.94
C SER A 34 -1.79 2.54 -6.16
N LEU A 35 -1.37 1.28 -6.28
CA LEU A 35 -2.27 0.13 -6.37
C LEU A 35 -3.10 -0.04 -5.08
N LEU A 36 -2.49 0.18 -3.92
CA LEU A 36 -3.19 0.18 -2.63
C LEU A 36 -4.31 1.21 -2.61
N LEU A 37 -4.03 2.45 -3.04
CA LEU A 37 -5.01 3.53 -3.13
C LEU A 37 -6.11 3.23 -4.16
N ALA A 38 -5.77 2.61 -5.29
CA ALA A 38 -6.72 2.26 -6.35
C ALA A 38 -7.61 1.05 -6.01
N GLY A 39 -7.36 0.34 -4.92
CA GLY A 39 -8.15 -0.82 -4.50
C GLY A 39 -9.65 -0.53 -4.41
N CYS A 40 -10.47 -1.47 -4.87
CA CYS A 40 -11.94 -1.34 -4.97
C CYS A 40 -12.47 -0.10 -5.73
N SER A 41 -11.66 0.56 -6.57
CA SER A 41 -12.13 1.71 -7.39
C SER A 41 -12.77 1.30 -8.72
N SER A 42 -12.63 0.03 -9.12
CA SER A 42 -13.08 -0.48 -10.42
C SER A 42 -13.54 -1.92 -10.31
N SER A 43 -14.52 -2.30 -11.15
CA SER A 43 -15.00 -3.67 -11.31
C SER A 43 -14.05 -4.59 -12.09
N SER A 44 -12.81 -4.16 -12.36
CA SER A 44 -11.82 -5.04 -13.01
C SER A 44 -11.48 -6.22 -12.10
N PRO A 45 -11.21 -7.43 -12.63
CA PRO A 45 -11.15 -8.65 -11.82
C PRO A 45 -10.15 -8.66 -10.65
N GLN A 46 -9.11 -7.83 -10.70
CA GLN A 46 -8.07 -7.78 -9.68
C GLN A 46 -8.30 -6.68 -8.63
N MET A 47 -9.01 -5.60 -8.95
CA MET A 47 -9.18 -4.45 -8.05
C MET A 47 -10.03 -4.75 -6.81
N PRO A 48 -11.12 -5.54 -6.87
CA PRO A 48 -11.88 -5.96 -5.70
C PRO A 48 -11.11 -6.83 -4.72
N ASN A 49 -9.96 -7.41 -5.11
CA ASN A 49 -9.11 -8.18 -4.21
C ASN A 49 -8.18 -7.29 -3.37
N ILE A 50 -8.06 -6.01 -3.72
CA ILE A 50 -7.34 -5.01 -2.94
C ILE A 50 -8.39 -4.20 -2.17
N PHE A 51 -8.74 -4.67 -0.98
CA PHE A 51 -9.70 -4.04 -0.08
C PHE A 51 -9.10 -3.85 1.32
N LEU A 52 -9.66 -2.95 2.11
CA LEU A 52 -9.24 -2.69 3.48
C LEU A 52 -10.04 -3.57 4.45
N ILE A 53 -11.34 -3.64 4.23
CA ILE A 53 -12.29 -4.47 4.96
C ILE A 53 -13.29 -5.10 3.96
N SER A 54 -13.72 -6.31 4.27
CA SER A 54 -14.79 -7.04 3.61
C SER A 54 -15.84 -7.37 4.67
N LEU A 55 -17.10 -7.11 4.39
CA LEU A 55 -18.25 -7.46 5.22
C LEU A 55 -19.13 -8.36 4.36
N TYR A 56 -19.53 -9.52 4.88
CA TYR A 56 -20.33 -10.44 4.10
C TYR A 56 -21.29 -11.25 4.96
N TYR A 57 -22.42 -11.61 4.37
CA TYR A 57 -23.37 -12.49 5.01
C TYR A 57 -22.89 -13.93 4.93
N GLU A 58 -22.79 -14.57 6.09
CA GLU A 58 -22.50 -15.99 6.21
C GLU A 58 -23.16 -16.50 7.49
N LYS A 59 -23.90 -17.61 7.37
CA LYS A 59 -24.45 -18.28 8.55
C LYS A 59 -23.39 -19.11 9.24
N TYR A 60 -23.18 -18.86 10.52
CA TYR A 60 -22.29 -19.65 11.35
C TYR A 60 -22.85 -19.81 12.75
N ASN A 61 -22.32 -20.79 13.50
CA ASN A 61 -22.73 -20.99 14.89
C ASN A 61 -22.32 -19.77 15.73
N PRO A 62 -23.29 -19.08 16.35
CA PRO A 62 -22.98 -17.87 17.10
C PRO A 62 -22.18 -18.17 18.36
N ILE A 63 -21.26 -17.27 18.68
CA ILE A 63 -20.44 -17.37 19.88
C ILE A 63 -21.25 -16.85 21.05
N ARG A 64 -21.38 -17.65 22.11
CA ARG A 64 -22.06 -17.23 23.36
C ARG A 64 -21.03 -16.90 24.41
N ASP A 65 -21.15 -15.72 25.02
CA ASP A 65 -20.26 -15.24 26.07
C ASP A 65 -21.09 -14.71 27.26
N LEU A 66 -20.56 -14.81 28.48
CA LEU A 66 -21.21 -14.31 29.69
C LEU A 66 -21.34 -12.78 29.71
N ALA A 67 -20.53 -12.07 28.92
CA ALA A 67 -20.62 -10.63 28.71
C ALA A 67 -21.80 -10.21 27.81
N GLN A 68 -22.45 -11.15 27.12
CA GLN A 68 -23.62 -10.86 26.29
C GLN A 68 -24.88 -10.73 27.17
N VAL A 69 -25.36 -9.50 27.34
CA VAL A 69 -26.57 -9.21 28.13
C VAL A 69 -27.82 -9.86 27.53
N SER A 70 -27.91 -9.95 26.20
CA SER A 70 -29.03 -10.59 25.51
C SER A 70 -28.54 -11.51 24.38
N PRO A 71 -28.21 -12.78 24.69
CA PRO A 71 -27.73 -13.74 23.69
C PRO A 71 -28.78 -14.10 22.62
N ASN A 72 -30.07 -13.86 22.91
CA ASN A 72 -31.17 -14.17 22.00
C ASN A 72 -31.32 -13.18 20.84
N VAL A 73 -30.63 -12.02 20.89
CA VAL A 73 -30.62 -11.04 19.79
C VAL A 73 -30.13 -11.67 18.49
N VAL A 74 -29.20 -12.63 18.57
CA VAL A 74 -28.69 -13.37 17.43
C VAL A 74 -29.80 -14.05 16.62
N THR A 75 -30.82 -14.62 17.28
CA THR A 75 -31.94 -15.27 16.59
C THR A 75 -32.76 -14.26 15.80
N ALA A 76 -32.98 -13.07 16.35
CA ALA A 76 -33.69 -11.99 15.65
C ALA A 76 -32.90 -11.51 14.43
N ILE A 77 -31.59 -11.30 14.58
CA ILE A 77 -30.69 -10.94 13.47
C ILE A 77 -30.71 -12.03 12.40
N SER A 78 -30.62 -13.31 12.79
CA SER A 78 -30.65 -14.44 11.84
C SER A 78 -31.96 -14.50 11.05
N ASN A 79 -33.09 -14.19 11.69
CA ASN A 79 -34.38 -14.12 11.01
C ASN A 79 -34.47 -12.94 10.02
N ILE A 80 -33.86 -11.80 10.34
CA ILE A 80 -33.79 -10.63 9.45
C ILE A 80 -32.88 -10.92 8.25
N VAL A 81 -31.69 -11.47 8.51
CA VAL A 81 -30.72 -11.83 7.45
C VAL A 81 -31.27 -12.92 6.54
N GLY A 82 -32.08 -13.84 7.10
CA GLY A 82 -32.80 -14.83 6.32
C GLY A 82 -31.84 -15.72 5.54
N GLY A 83 -31.78 -15.55 4.22
CA GLY A 83 -30.88 -16.26 3.32
C GLY A 83 -29.98 -15.35 2.48
N ALA A 84 -29.78 -14.09 2.89
CA ALA A 84 -28.97 -13.14 2.15
C ALA A 84 -27.52 -13.64 1.97
N GLU A 85 -26.98 -13.50 0.76
CA GLU A 85 -25.62 -13.90 0.40
C GLU A 85 -24.93 -12.77 -0.38
N MET A 86 -24.56 -11.71 0.33
CA MET A 86 -23.86 -10.55 -0.24
C MET A 86 -22.48 -10.37 0.42
N GLU A 87 -21.49 -9.95 -0.37
CA GLU A 87 -20.21 -9.42 0.11
C GLU A 87 -20.05 -7.95 -0.29
N VAL A 88 -19.61 -7.11 0.64
CA VAL A 88 -19.27 -5.70 0.47
C VAL A 88 -17.82 -5.48 0.86
N ARG A 89 -17.02 -4.93 -0.05
CA ARG A 89 -15.61 -4.63 0.15
C ARG A 89 -15.37 -3.13 0.06
N VAL A 90 -14.51 -2.62 0.92
CA VAL A 90 -14.19 -1.18 0.96
C VAL A 90 -12.73 -0.99 0.62
N GLY A 91 -12.43 -0.11 -0.33
CA GLY A 91 -11.11 0.42 -0.62
C GLY A 91 -10.94 1.85 -0.13
N TYR A 92 -9.84 2.50 -0.52
CA TYR A 92 -9.60 3.90 -0.14
C TYR A 92 -10.57 4.89 -0.82
N PHE A 93 -10.91 4.63 -2.08
CA PHE A 93 -11.72 5.55 -2.90
C PHE A 93 -13.04 4.96 -3.39
N GLY A 94 -13.32 3.69 -3.09
CA GLY A 94 -14.49 3.00 -3.62
C GLY A 94 -14.99 1.87 -2.74
N ILE A 95 -16.21 1.43 -3.04
CA ILE A 95 -16.88 0.30 -2.42
C ILE A 95 -17.23 -0.67 -3.56
N CYS A 96 -17.03 -1.96 -3.35
CA CYS A 96 -17.42 -3.01 -4.27
C CYS A 96 -18.46 -3.91 -3.59
N VAL A 97 -19.52 -4.27 -4.31
CA VAL A 97 -20.55 -5.19 -3.83
C VAL A 97 -20.64 -6.41 -4.74
N GLN A 98 -20.97 -7.56 -4.16
CA GLN A 98 -21.24 -8.81 -4.87
C GLN A 98 -22.60 -9.34 -4.39
N PRO A 99 -23.71 -8.99 -5.04
CA PRO A 99 -25.06 -9.29 -4.52
C PRO A 99 -25.46 -10.76 -4.54
N ASP A 100 -25.01 -11.53 -5.54
CA ASP A 100 -25.42 -12.93 -5.77
C ASP A 100 -24.22 -13.86 -6.04
N LYS A 101 -23.10 -13.69 -5.30
CA LYS A 101 -21.81 -14.39 -5.54
C LYS A 101 -21.24 -14.26 -6.97
N GLY A 102 -21.76 -13.31 -7.76
CA GLY A 102 -21.38 -13.04 -9.14
C GLY A 102 -20.13 -12.15 -9.27
N SER A 103 -20.10 -11.23 -10.23
CA SER A 103 -19.01 -10.26 -10.35
C SER A 103 -19.16 -9.10 -9.36
N PHE A 104 -18.05 -8.52 -8.90
CA PHE A 104 -18.06 -7.30 -8.10
C PHE A 104 -18.46 -6.07 -8.92
N ILE A 105 -19.39 -5.29 -8.38
CA ILE A 105 -19.80 -3.98 -8.91
C ILE A 105 -19.23 -2.91 -8.00
N CYS A 106 -18.34 -2.06 -8.52
CA CYS A 106 -17.63 -1.07 -7.72
C CYS A 106 -18.06 0.35 -8.08
N ASN A 107 -18.28 1.17 -7.06
CA ASN A 107 -18.60 2.59 -7.19
C ASN A 107 -18.05 3.37 -5.99
N ALA A 108 -17.69 4.63 -6.21
CA ALA A 108 -17.33 5.54 -5.13
C ALA A 108 -18.55 6.01 -4.32
N ASN A 109 -19.73 6.03 -4.97
CA ASN A 109 -20.98 6.45 -4.36
C ASN A 109 -21.76 5.23 -3.85
N ALA A 110 -21.92 5.12 -2.52
CA ALA A 110 -22.66 4.04 -1.88
C ALA A 110 -24.16 4.04 -2.24
N THR A 111 -24.76 5.22 -2.48
CA THR A 111 -26.18 5.32 -2.87
C THR A 111 -26.42 4.65 -4.21
N ALA A 112 -25.51 4.83 -5.18
CA ALA A 112 -25.62 4.18 -6.48
C ALA A 112 -25.50 2.65 -6.39
N LEU A 113 -24.78 2.13 -5.40
CA LEU A 113 -24.70 0.69 -5.13
C LEU A 113 -25.96 0.17 -4.42
N ALA A 114 -26.55 0.97 -3.54
CA ALA A 114 -27.79 0.62 -2.85
C ALA A 114 -29.00 0.59 -3.82
N GLU A 115 -29.02 1.42 -4.86
CA GLU A 115 -30.10 1.45 -5.87
C GLU A 115 -30.21 0.16 -6.71
N ILE A 116 -29.11 -0.58 -6.85
CA ILE A 116 -29.06 -1.83 -7.62
C ILE A 116 -29.19 -3.08 -6.74
N VAL A 117 -29.46 -2.90 -5.44
CA VAL A 117 -29.54 -3.94 -4.43
C VAL A 117 -30.91 -3.94 -3.78
N THR A 118 -31.46 -5.12 -3.55
CA THR A 118 -32.77 -5.29 -2.91
C THR A 118 -32.63 -5.46 -1.40
N VAL A 119 -33.73 -5.22 -0.67
CA VAL A 119 -33.79 -5.38 0.80
C VAL A 119 -33.47 -6.82 1.23
N ASP A 120 -33.85 -7.81 0.42
CA ASP A 120 -33.55 -9.22 0.70
C ASP A 120 -32.06 -9.57 0.52
N GLN A 121 -31.33 -8.78 -0.28
CA GLN A 121 -29.90 -8.95 -0.52
C GLN A 121 -29.04 -8.21 0.51
N ASP A 122 -29.47 -7.04 0.98
CA ASP A 122 -28.77 -6.26 2.03
C ASP A 122 -29.66 -5.93 3.25
N PRO A 123 -30.16 -6.94 3.99
CA PRO A 123 -31.14 -6.76 5.06
C PRO A 123 -30.61 -6.02 6.31
N LEU A 124 -29.29 -5.93 6.47
CA LEU A 124 -28.62 -5.20 7.56
C LEU A 124 -27.93 -3.92 7.09
N ASN A 125 -28.10 -3.52 5.82
CA ASN A 125 -27.47 -2.33 5.25
C ASN A 125 -25.93 -2.34 5.35
N LEU A 126 -25.28 -3.45 5.02
CA LEU A 126 -23.82 -3.56 4.93
C LEU A 126 -23.22 -2.53 3.99
N ILE A 127 -23.91 -2.12 2.92
CA ILE A 127 -23.45 -1.03 2.03
C ILE A 127 -23.33 0.29 2.80
N TRP A 128 -24.30 0.58 3.68
CA TRP A 128 -24.29 1.78 4.51
C TRP A 128 -23.21 1.74 5.59
N VAL A 129 -23.03 0.58 6.24
CA VAL A 129 -21.94 0.36 7.21
C VAL A 129 -20.58 0.52 6.53
N ALA A 130 -20.42 -0.06 5.33
CA ALA A 130 -19.22 0.05 4.52
C ALA A 130 -18.92 1.51 4.11
N SER A 131 -19.94 2.28 3.71
CA SER A 131 -19.79 3.72 3.42
C SER A 131 -19.33 4.49 4.65
N THR A 132 -19.92 4.20 5.81
CA THR A 132 -19.55 4.85 7.08
C THR A 132 -18.09 4.60 7.41
N PHE A 133 -17.61 3.36 7.25
CA PHE A 133 -16.19 3.05 7.42
C PHE A 133 -15.30 3.84 6.45
N LYS A 134 -15.65 3.87 5.15
CA LYS A 134 -14.91 4.62 4.13
C LYS A 134 -14.83 6.11 4.46
N ASP A 135 -15.96 6.72 4.82
CA ASP A 135 -16.06 8.18 4.93
C ASP A 135 -15.59 8.71 6.28
N ALA A 136 -15.75 7.95 7.37
CA ALA A 136 -15.43 8.40 8.72
C ALA A 136 -14.09 7.87 9.26
N VAL A 137 -13.59 6.73 8.76
CA VAL A 137 -12.42 6.05 9.34
C VAL A 137 -11.22 6.06 8.39
N VAL A 138 -11.45 5.92 7.08
CA VAL A 138 -10.37 5.83 6.11
C VAL A 138 -9.79 7.21 5.79
N PHE A 139 -8.47 7.35 5.91
CA PHE A 139 -7.77 8.62 5.65
C PHE A 139 -6.68 8.45 4.56
N PRO A 140 -7.01 8.62 3.26
CA PRO A 140 -6.06 8.39 2.16
C PRO A 140 -4.99 9.49 2.03
N TYR A 141 -5.23 10.68 2.58
CA TYR A 141 -4.45 11.87 2.25
C TYR A 141 -2.97 11.77 2.65
N LEU A 142 -2.63 11.09 3.75
CA LEU A 142 -1.23 10.87 4.14
C LEU A 142 -0.48 10.02 3.11
N LEU A 143 -1.11 8.98 2.56
CA LEU A 143 -0.52 8.16 1.50
C LEU A 143 -0.34 8.95 0.21
N ILE A 144 -1.32 9.78 -0.17
CA ILE A 144 -1.21 10.64 -1.37
C ILE A 144 0.00 11.57 -1.23
N VAL A 145 0.13 12.26 -0.09
CA VAL A 145 1.25 13.16 0.17
C VAL A 145 2.58 12.38 0.18
N ALA A 146 2.63 11.20 0.80
CA ALA A 146 3.82 10.36 0.79
C ALA A 146 4.25 9.98 -0.63
N VAL A 147 3.32 9.54 -1.48
CA VAL A 147 3.61 9.19 -2.88
C VAL A 147 4.16 10.40 -3.66
N ILE A 148 3.61 11.60 -3.44
CA ILE A 148 4.11 12.83 -4.05
C ILE A 148 5.55 13.14 -3.59
N LEU A 149 5.83 13.03 -2.29
CA LEU A 149 7.18 13.26 -1.75
C LEU A 149 8.19 12.22 -2.28
N ALA A 150 7.80 10.95 -2.35
CA ALA A 150 8.61 9.88 -2.95
C ALA A 150 8.88 10.13 -4.44
N PHE A 151 7.89 10.65 -5.18
CA PHE A 151 8.05 11.02 -6.58
C PHE A 151 9.02 12.19 -6.78
N PHE A 152 8.97 13.22 -5.93
CA PHE A 152 9.97 14.28 -5.96
C PHE A 152 11.37 13.76 -5.61
N CYS A 153 11.48 12.87 -4.64
CA CYS A 153 12.75 12.20 -4.33
C CYS A 153 13.28 11.44 -5.56
N PHE A 154 12.43 10.68 -6.26
CA PHE A 154 12.79 9.99 -7.51
C PHE A 154 13.34 10.94 -8.58
N ILE A 155 12.70 12.11 -8.79
CA ILE A 155 13.19 13.13 -9.73
C ILE A 155 14.56 13.66 -9.30
N LEU A 156 14.76 13.95 -8.01
CA LEU A 156 16.04 14.45 -7.52
C LEU A 156 17.16 13.40 -7.71
N LEU A 157 16.87 12.12 -7.47
CA LEU A 157 17.84 11.05 -7.75
C LEU A 157 18.18 10.93 -9.23
N ALA A 158 17.23 11.23 -10.13
CA ALA A 158 17.49 11.25 -11.57
C ALA A 158 18.46 12.37 -11.99
N THR A 159 18.66 13.40 -11.15
CA THR A 159 19.67 14.44 -11.40
C THR A 159 21.08 14.04 -10.97
N PHE A 160 21.24 12.87 -10.35
CA PHE A 160 22.55 12.43 -9.91
C PHE A 160 23.43 12.05 -11.10
N PRO A 161 24.70 12.47 -11.10
CA PRO A 161 25.60 12.14 -12.18
C PRO A 161 25.84 10.62 -12.24
N GLY A 162 25.73 10.07 -13.45
CA GLY A 162 26.01 8.66 -13.75
C GLY A 162 27.49 8.32 -13.58
N TRP A 163 27.80 7.02 -13.50
CA TRP A 163 29.19 6.57 -13.67
C TRP A 163 29.54 6.73 -15.15
N HIS A 164 30.67 7.36 -15.43
CA HIS A 164 31.20 7.48 -16.78
C HIS A 164 32.69 7.14 -16.79
N GLU A 165 33.10 6.43 -17.83
CA GLU A 165 34.51 6.14 -18.10
C GLU A 165 35.11 7.34 -18.83
N GLU A 166 36.21 7.86 -18.32
CA GLU A 166 37.04 8.84 -19.03
C GLU A 166 38.37 8.20 -19.40
N ILE A 167 38.88 8.51 -20.60
CA ILE A 167 40.19 8.07 -21.05
C ILE A 167 41.19 9.12 -20.60
N ASP A 168 42.13 8.72 -19.73
CA ASP A 168 43.18 9.60 -19.22
C ASP A 168 44.21 9.93 -20.33
N GLU A 169 45.05 10.95 -20.15
CA GLU A 169 46.04 11.40 -21.15
C GLU A 169 47.07 10.31 -21.55
N THR A 170 47.18 9.26 -20.74
CA THR A 170 48.05 8.09 -20.95
C THR A 170 47.37 6.95 -21.71
N GLY A 171 46.10 7.09 -22.08
CA GLY A 171 45.30 6.07 -22.76
C GLY A 171 44.72 4.99 -21.84
N SER A 172 44.83 5.15 -20.51
CA SER A 172 44.20 4.23 -19.54
C SER A 172 42.76 4.64 -19.24
N GLU A 173 41.83 3.68 -19.27
CA GLU A 173 40.44 3.88 -18.88
C GLU A 173 40.35 4.11 -17.36
N ARG A 174 39.81 5.28 -16.96
CA ARG A 174 39.56 5.61 -15.55
C ARG A 174 38.06 5.77 -15.33
N GLU A 175 37.51 4.97 -14.42
CA GLU A 175 36.14 5.17 -13.93
C GLU A 175 36.06 6.45 -13.08
N VAL A 176 35.34 7.46 -13.55
CA VAL A 176 35.05 8.67 -12.76
C VAL A 176 33.69 8.49 -12.10
N ARG A 177 33.65 8.65 -10.77
CA ARG A 177 32.43 8.58 -9.96
C ARG A 177 32.10 9.98 -9.47
N PRO A 178 31.24 10.74 -10.17
CA PRO A 178 31.03 12.13 -9.81
C PRO A 178 30.20 12.21 -8.53
N ILE A 179 30.59 13.12 -7.64
CA ILE A 179 29.98 13.26 -6.32
C ILE A 179 28.66 14.04 -6.48
N PRO A 180 27.51 13.50 -6.02
CA PRO A 180 26.25 14.23 -6.09
C PRO A 180 26.30 15.48 -5.21
N SER A 181 25.56 16.51 -5.58
CA SER A 181 25.54 17.75 -4.80
C SER A 181 24.97 17.49 -3.39
N ARG A 182 25.69 17.98 -2.37
CA ARG A 182 25.31 17.86 -0.95
C ARG A 182 23.88 18.37 -0.65
N PRO A 183 23.43 19.55 -1.13
CA PRO A 183 22.09 20.04 -0.80
C PRO A 183 20.99 19.15 -1.41
N VAL A 184 21.16 18.69 -2.67
CA VAL A 184 20.16 17.81 -3.31
C VAL A 184 20.08 16.47 -2.58
N SER A 185 21.22 15.92 -2.15
CA SER A 185 21.26 14.66 -1.41
C SER A 185 20.57 14.76 -0.03
N GLN A 186 20.76 15.88 0.69
CA GLN A 186 20.08 16.14 1.96
C GLN A 186 18.57 16.34 1.79
N VAL A 187 18.14 17.08 0.76
CA VAL A 187 16.71 17.25 0.46
C VAL A 187 16.08 15.92 0.07
N ALA A 188 16.73 15.12 -0.77
CA ALA A 188 16.25 13.79 -1.16
C ALA A 188 16.09 12.87 0.06
N LEU A 189 17.06 12.87 0.99
CA LEU A 189 16.98 12.12 2.24
C LEU A 189 15.81 12.58 3.12
N ALA A 190 15.62 13.90 3.27
CA ALA A 190 14.52 14.45 4.07
C ALA A 190 13.15 14.08 3.48
N LEU A 191 12.99 14.19 2.16
CA LEU A 191 11.74 13.84 1.47
C LEU A 191 11.38 12.37 1.65
N ILE A 192 12.33 11.46 1.43
CA ILE A 192 12.07 10.01 1.55
C ILE A 192 11.81 9.61 3.00
N PHE A 193 12.49 10.24 3.96
CA PHE A 193 12.28 10.01 5.37
C PHE A 193 10.85 10.40 5.79
N VAL A 194 10.42 11.63 5.46
CA VAL A 194 9.05 12.09 5.75
C VAL A 194 8.02 11.22 5.05
N SER A 195 8.25 10.86 3.78
CA SER A 195 7.41 9.92 3.05
C SER A 195 7.27 8.58 3.77
N SER A 196 8.37 8.00 4.25
CA SER A 196 8.37 6.71 4.96
C SER A 196 7.57 6.78 6.27
N VAL A 197 7.66 7.89 7.00
CA VAL A 197 6.89 8.13 8.24
C VAL A 197 5.41 8.24 7.93
N PHE A 198 5.01 8.97 6.89
CA PHE A 198 3.61 9.08 6.49
C PHE A 198 3.01 7.74 6.06
N VAL A 199 3.77 6.92 5.31
CA VAL A 199 3.33 5.56 4.97
C VAL A 199 3.20 4.71 6.23
N LEU A 200 4.15 4.77 7.16
CA LEU A 200 4.08 4.01 8.41
C LEU A 200 2.81 4.36 9.21
N VAL A 201 2.56 5.65 9.42
CA VAL A 201 1.36 6.11 10.14
C VAL A 201 0.08 5.67 9.44
N SER A 202 0.05 5.78 8.11
CA SER A 202 -1.13 5.39 7.31
C SER A 202 -1.42 3.90 7.38
N VAL A 203 -0.40 3.05 7.21
CA VAL A 203 -0.56 1.59 7.22
C VAL A 203 -0.92 1.08 8.62
N LEU A 204 -0.32 1.65 9.67
CA LEU A 204 -0.69 1.34 11.06
C LEU A 204 -2.14 1.73 11.37
N TRP A 205 -2.53 2.95 11.00
CA TRP A 205 -3.90 3.44 11.16
C TRP A 205 -4.89 2.53 10.43
N GLN A 206 -4.65 2.26 9.14
CA GLN A 206 -5.48 1.40 8.32
C GLN A 206 -5.62 -0.01 8.92
N HIS A 207 -4.51 -0.63 9.32
CA HIS A 207 -4.53 -1.98 9.88
C HIS A 207 -5.36 -2.04 11.16
N THR A 208 -5.10 -1.13 12.10
CA THR A 208 -5.81 -1.09 13.39
C THR A 208 -7.29 -0.76 13.21
N ALA A 209 -7.62 0.20 12.36
CA ALA A 209 -8.99 0.57 12.02
C ALA A 209 -9.77 -0.58 11.38
N SER A 210 -9.22 -1.25 10.38
CA SER A 210 -9.89 -2.36 9.70
C SER A 210 -10.08 -3.56 10.64
N VAL A 211 -9.11 -3.87 11.49
CA VAL A 211 -9.25 -4.95 12.49
C VAL A 211 -10.35 -4.61 13.49
N ALA A 212 -10.35 -3.39 14.04
CA ALA A 212 -11.37 -2.97 15.01
C ALA A 212 -12.78 -2.99 14.40
N ALA A 213 -12.95 -2.41 13.20
CA ALA A 213 -14.22 -2.40 12.49
C ALA A 213 -14.71 -3.81 12.16
N SER A 214 -13.79 -4.68 11.72
CA SER A 214 -14.09 -6.08 11.41
C SER A 214 -14.59 -6.85 12.63
N THR A 215 -13.90 -6.72 13.77
CA THR A 215 -14.29 -7.40 15.01
C THR A 215 -15.64 -6.90 15.51
N ILE A 216 -15.85 -5.57 15.55
CA ILE A 216 -17.12 -4.99 16.00
C ILE A 216 -18.28 -5.42 15.10
N ALA A 217 -18.08 -5.41 13.77
CA ALA A 217 -19.12 -5.85 12.83
C ALA A 217 -19.48 -7.33 13.01
N GLN A 218 -18.49 -8.21 13.21
CA GLN A 218 -18.72 -9.64 13.47
C GLN A 218 -19.42 -9.89 14.80
N ASP A 219 -19.02 -9.19 15.85
CA ASP A 219 -19.60 -9.36 17.18
C ASP A 219 -21.05 -8.83 17.22
N MET A 220 -21.33 -7.74 16.51
CA MET A 220 -22.69 -7.20 16.37
C MET A 220 -23.58 -8.11 15.52
N GLY A 221 -23.06 -8.63 14.41
CA GLY A 221 -23.79 -9.50 13.49
C GLY A 221 -23.70 -11.00 13.84
N ASN A 222 -23.23 -11.33 15.05
CA ASN A 222 -22.87 -12.67 15.51
C ASN A 222 -23.78 -13.78 14.98
N GLY A 223 -23.23 -14.68 14.17
CA GLY A 223 -23.91 -15.80 13.53
C GLY A 223 -24.51 -15.53 12.15
N SER A 224 -24.50 -14.27 11.69
CA SER A 224 -25.08 -13.85 10.40
C SER A 224 -24.18 -12.95 9.56
N VAL A 225 -23.23 -12.22 10.15
CA VAL A 225 -22.26 -11.37 9.44
C VAL A 225 -20.84 -11.79 9.78
N ARG A 226 -20.03 -12.03 8.75
CA ARG A 226 -18.59 -12.20 8.85
C ARG A 226 -17.88 -10.99 8.25
N SER A 227 -16.64 -10.82 8.64
CA SER A 227 -15.79 -9.75 8.12
C SER A 227 -14.36 -10.24 7.91
N GLY A 228 -13.67 -9.66 6.96
CA GLY A 228 -12.27 -9.97 6.69
C GLY A 228 -11.47 -8.69 6.49
N VAL A 229 -10.23 -8.68 6.97
CA VAL A 229 -9.28 -7.60 6.68
C VAL A 229 -8.49 -7.99 5.43
N GLY A 230 -8.36 -7.07 4.46
CA GLY A 230 -7.74 -7.40 3.18
C GLY A 230 -6.23 -7.59 3.29
N SER A 231 -5.79 -8.84 3.22
CA SER A 231 -4.37 -9.20 3.30
C SER A 231 -3.56 -8.59 2.15
N SER A 232 -4.12 -8.49 0.95
CA SER A 232 -3.46 -7.87 -0.20
C SER A 232 -3.15 -6.39 0.05
N ALA A 233 -4.09 -5.64 0.61
CA ALA A 233 -3.86 -4.24 0.97
C ALA A 233 -2.78 -4.10 2.06
N MET A 234 -2.79 -4.97 3.07
CA MET A 234 -1.74 -4.99 4.10
C MET A 234 -0.36 -5.24 3.49
N VAL A 235 -0.24 -6.23 2.60
CA VAL A 235 1.04 -6.56 1.96
C VAL A 235 1.53 -5.40 1.10
N LEU A 236 0.68 -4.79 0.28
CA LEU A 236 1.07 -3.65 -0.56
C LEU A 236 1.57 -2.47 0.28
N GLY A 237 0.88 -2.15 1.39
CA GLY A 237 1.26 -1.09 2.30
C GLY A 237 2.58 -1.35 3.03
N TRP A 238 2.68 -2.49 3.73
CA TRP A 238 3.88 -2.83 4.51
C TRP A 238 5.10 -3.08 3.62
N PHE A 239 4.91 -3.72 2.47
CA PHE A 239 6.01 -3.94 1.53
C PHE A 239 6.47 -2.60 0.94
N GLY A 240 5.54 -1.73 0.52
CA GLY A 240 5.87 -0.36 0.09
C GLY A 240 6.63 0.43 1.16
N PHE A 241 6.21 0.35 2.43
CA PHE A 241 6.93 0.95 3.55
C PHE A 241 8.37 0.45 3.69
N VAL A 242 8.58 -0.87 3.68
CA VAL A 242 9.91 -1.47 3.79
C VAL A 242 10.82 -1.03 2.65
N LEU A 243 10.30 -0.95 1.41
CA LEU A 243 11.07 -0.44 0.27
C LEU A 243 11.50 1.01 0.48
N LEU A 244 10.63 1.88 0.99
CA LEU A 244 10.99 3.27 1.32
C LEU A 244 12.04 3.35 2.44
N VAL A 245 11.97 2.48 3.45
CA VAL A 245 12.99 2.40 4.51
C VAL A 245 14.35 1.99 3.95
N ILE A 246 14.38 0.98 3.07
CA ILE A 246 15.61 0.55 2.39
C ILE A 246 16.23 1.72 1.62
N VAL A 247 15.41 2.52 0.92
CA VAL A 247 15.89 3.70 0.19
C VAL A 247 16.43 4.76 1.15
N THR A 248 15.72 5.06 2.23
CA THR A 248 16.16 6.03 3.25
C THR A 248 17.51 5.64 3.83
N VAL A 249 17.66 4.37 4.22
CA VAL A 249 18.92 3.83 4.75
C VAL A 249 20.02 3.86 3.67
N GLY A 250 19.69 3.51 2.43
CA GLY A 250 20.63 3.55 1.32
C GLY A 250 21.17 4.96 1.03
N LEU A 251 20.30 5.96 0.98
CA LEU A 251 20.71 7.37 0.82
C LEU A 251 21.55 7.84 2.01
N LEU A 252 21.20 7.43 3.24
CA LEU A 252 21.99 7.76 4.42
C LEU A 252 23.42 7.18 4.32
N PHE A 253 23.55 5.91 3.96
CA PHE A 253 24.87 5.27 3.79
C PHE A 253 25.70 5.95 2.70
N MET A 254 25.09 6.32 1.58
CA MET A 254 25.76 7.03 0.50
C MET A 254 26.24 8.43 0.94
N ILE A 255 25.43 9.18 1.69
CA ILE A 255 25.84 10.50 2.20
C ILE A 255 27.00 10.37 3.20
N LEU A 256 26.92 9.39 4.11
CA LEU A 256 27.98 9.14 5.10
C LEU A 256 29.29 8.68 4.43
N SER A 257 29.23 7.81 3.42
CA SER A 257 30.43 7.34 2.71
C SER A 257 31.12 8.47 1.95
N ILE A 258 30.37 9.35 1.29
CA ILE A 258 30.92 10.54 0.62
C ILE A 258 31.57 11.49 1.63
N SER A 259 30.93 11.69 2.79
CA SER A 259 31.48 12.55 3.85
C SER A 259 32.77 11.97 4.45
N LEU A 260 32.87 10.64 4.56
CA LEU A 260 34.07 9.97 5.07
C LEU A 260 35.20 10.04 4.03
N LEU A 261 34.90 9.82 2.75
CA LEU A 261 35.88 9.94 1.67
C LEU A 261 36.47 11.35 1.60
N HIS A 262 35.64 12.40 1.66
CA HIS A 262 36.12 13.78 1.71
C HIS A 262 37.09 14.01 2.87
N LYS A 263 36.74 13.55 4.09
CA LYS A 263 37.64 13.70 5.24
C LYS A 263 38.99 13.02 5.03
N LEU A 264 39.01 11.82 4.43
CA LEU A 264 40.26 11.10 4.18
C LEU A 264 41.11 11.68 3.03
N THR A 265 40.51 12.46 2.13
CA THR A 265 41.21 13.08 0.98
C THR A 265 41.57 14.54 1.21
N ASP A 266 40.86 15.26 2.10
CA ASP A 266 41.19 16.62 2.51
C ASP A 266 42.27 16.67 3.64
N ASP A 267 42.63 15.53 4.23
CA ASP A 267 43.68 15.40 5.26
C ASP A 267 45.10 15.14 4.65
N GLU A 268 45.27 15.27 3.32
CA GLU A 268 46.57 15.39 2.61
C GLU A 268 46.80 16.83 2.11
#